data_AF-A0A7S4LBV3-F1
#
_entry.id   AF-A0A7S4LBV3-F1
#
_cell.length_a   1.000
_cell.length_b   1.000
_cell.length_c   1.000
_cell.angle_alpha   90.00
_cell.angle_beta   90.00
_cell.angle_gamma   90.00
#
_symmetry.space_group_name_H-M   'P 1'
#
loop_
_entity.id
_entity.type
_entity.pdbx_description
1 polymer ?
#
loop_
_entity_poly.entity_id
_entity_poly.type
_entity_poly.pdbx_seq_one_letter_code
_entity_poly.pdbx_strand_id
1 'polypeptide(L)'
;MPVTEVRSKQELDGLLRAKKMVVIDFFATWCGPCQMIKPEFDKISDEYRVDTAFVKVDVDKLKDVAQTHNVRAMPTFVIFKGGSEVGRIQGADIAKLRESIGKHAPAQTFSGQGHSLGGPATAPPPASSAAVSGDAAQALAPPVDESQPSGEVMIRMLDGKQVKLKFNLHCTVQQMQETVAKIAAVDPSKFRLMNGFPPKPLEEMGATIEACGCAGAALTMRMK
;
A
#
# COMPACT_ATOMS: atom_id res chain seq x y z
N MET A 1 -5.66 0.85 24.79
CA MET A 1 -6.64 1.93 25.04
C MET A 1 -7.82 1.57 24.19
N PRO A 2 -9.05 1.56 24.71
CA PRO A 2 -10.19 1.16 23.91
C PRO A 2 -10.38 2.12 22.73
N VAL A 3 -10.81 1.56 21.60
CA VAL A 3 -11.28 2.32 20.45
C VAL A 3 -12.39 3.27 20.91
N THR A 4 -12.20 4.57 20.68
CA THR A 4 -13.13 5.60 21.15
C THR A 4 -14.25 5.82 20.14
N GLU A 5 -15.51 5.80 20.57
CA GLU A 5 -16.65 6.13 19.71
C GLU A 5 -16.82 7.64 19.63
N VAL A 6 -16.67 8.19 18.44
CA VAL A 6 -16.90 9.62 18.21
C VAL A 6 -18.38 9.86 18.01
N ARG A 7 -18.93 10.82 18.75
CA ARG A 7 -20.37 11.15 18.75
C ARG A 7 -20.69 12.50 18.14
N SER A 8 -19.68 13.31 17.84
CA SER A 8 -19.85 14.63 17.21
C SER A 8 -18.69 14.96 16.30
N LYS A 9 -18.95 15.82 15.31
CA LYS A 9 -17.91 16.36 14.42
C LYS A 9 -16.81 17.12 15.19
N GLN A 10 -17.20 17.91 16.20
CA GLN A 10 -16.24 18.68 17.01
C GLN A 10 -15.26 17.79 17.78
N GLU A 11 -15.75 16.66 18.29
CA GLU A 11 -14.92 15.65 18.96
C GLU A 11 -13.92 15.03 17.97
N LEU A 12 -14.36 14.70 16.75
CA LEU A 12 -13.46 14.20 15.70
C LEU A 12 -12.36 15.22 15.39
N ASP A 13 -12.76 16.46 15.12
CA ASP A 13 -11.85 17.55 14.75
C ASP A 13 -10.87 17.85 15.89
N GLY A 14 -11.30 17.73 17.15
CA GLY A 14 -10.46 17.84 18.33
C GLY A 14 -9.39 16.76 18.37
N LEU A 15 -9.76 15.50 18.11
CA LEU A 15 -8.83 14.37 18.08
C LEU A 15 -7.81 14.47 16.94
N LEU A 16 -8.27 14.91 15.76
CA LEU A 16 -7.41 15.16 14.59
C LEU A 16 -6.34 16.22 14.85
N ARG A 17 -6.63 17.23 15.67
CA ARG A 17 -5.66 18.27 16.08
C ARG A 17 -4.78 17.84 17.25
N ALA A 18 -5.31 17.07 18.19
CA ALA A 18 -4.63 16.75 19.44
C ALA A 18 -3.62 15.59 19.32
N LYS A 19 -3.83 14.68 18.36
CA LYS A 19 -3.02 13.46 18.23
C LYS A 19 -2.15 13.52 16.98
N LYS A 20 -0.96 12.92 17.05
CA LYS A 20 -0.03 12.88 15.91
C LYS A 20 -0.59 12.03 14.78
N MET A 21 -1.30 10.96 15.12
CA MET A 21 -1.96 10.06 14.19
C MET A 21 -3.35 9.70 14.71
N VAL A 22 -4.33 9.65 13.80
CA VAL A 22 -5.71 9.24 14.10
C VAL A 22 -6.16 8.24 13.04
N VAL A 23 -6.64 7.08 13.47
CA VAL A 23 -7.23 6.06 12.60
C VAL A 23 -8.73 6.04 12.86
N ILE A 24 -9.50 6.32 11.83
CA ILE A 24 -10.97 6.37 11.87
C ILE A 24 -11.53 5.13 11.20
N ASP A 25 -12.34 4.36 11.91
CA ASP A 25 -13.19 3.29 11.38
C ASP A 25 -14.62 3.80 11.15
N PHE A 26 -15.02 3.94 9.89
CA PHE A 26 -16.40 4.23 9.53
C PHE A 26 -17.20 2.93 9.42
N PHE A 27 -18.06 2.71 10.41
CA PHE A 27 -18.83 1.48 10.55
C PHE A 27 -20.34 1.75 10.59
N ALA A 28 -21.12 0.68 10.43
CA ALA A 28 -22.55 0.68 10.65
C ALA A 28 -22.95 -0.54 11.50
N THR A 29 -23.99 -0.41 12.32
CA THR A 29 -24.42 -1.50 13.22
C THR A 29 -24.96 -2.72 12.48
N TRP A 30 -25.57 -2.49 11.31
CA TRP A 30 -26.13 -3.51 10.41
C TRP A 30 -25.08 -4.11 9.46
N CYS A 31 -23.83 -3.62 9.47
CA CYS A 31 -22.77 -4.11 8.59
C CYS A 31 -22.12 -5.38 9.18
N GLY A 32 -22.44 -6.54 8.61
CA GLY A 32 -21.85 -7.83 9.00
C GLY A 32 -20.32 -7.86 8.94
N PRO A 33 -19.66 -7.44 7.83
CA PRO A 33 -18.20 -7.39 7.74
C PRO A 33 -17.53 -6.51 8.81
N CYS A 34 -18.20 -5.43 9.23
CA CYS A 34 -17.71 -4.52 10.27
C CYS A 34 -17.62 -5.22 11.63
N GLN A 35 -18.55 -6.12 11.95
CA GLN A 35 -18.52 -6.88 13.19
C GLN A 35 -17.37 -7.91 13.20
N MET A 36 -17.02 -8.47 12.04
CA MET A 36 -15.91 -9.42 11.94
C MET A 36 -14.55 -8.77 12.16
N ILE A 37 -14.35 -7.55 11.66
CA ILE A 37 -13.05 -6.86 11.75
C ILE A 37 -12.82 -6.17 13.10
N LYS A 38 -13.91 -5.81 13.81
CA LYS A 38 -13.85 -5.14 15.11
C LYS A 38 -12.84 -5.72 16.11
N PRO A 39 -12.83 -7.03 16.42
CA PRO A 39 -11.87 -7.58 17.38
C PRO A 39 -10.41 -7.45 16.93
N GLU A 40 -10.16 -7.44 15.63
CA GLU A 40 -8.81 -7.26 15.09
C GLU A 40 -8.40 -5.79 15.11
N PHE A 41 -9.33 -4.88 14.83
CA PHE A 41 -9.11 -3.44 14.96
C PHE A 41 -8.79 -3.07 16.41
N ASP A 42 -9.50 -3.64 17.38
CA ASP A 42 -9.23 -3.45 18.81
C ASP A 42 -7.81 -3.93 19.18
N LYS A 43 -7.36 -5.08 18.66
CA LYS A 43 -5.96 -5.55 18.87
C LYS A 43 -4.94 -4.59 18.28
N ILE A 44 -5.14 -4.11 17.05
CA ILE A 44 -4.22 -3.15 16.41
C ILE A 44 -4.18 -1.86 17.23
N SER A 45 -5.32 -1.40 17.74
CA SER A 45 -5.38 -0.21 18.61
C SER A 45 -4.56 -0.37 19.89
N ASP A 46 -4.43 -1.62 20.36
CA ASP A 46 -3.67 -1.96 21.54
C ASP A 46 -2.16 -2.11 21.29
N GLU A 47 -1.76 -2.46 20.07
CA GLU A 47 -0.36 -2.47 19.66
C GLU A 47 0.18 -1.05 19.45
N TYR A 48 -0.61 -0.15 18.86
CA TYR A 48 -0.19 1.20 18.46
C TYR A 48 -0.69 2.30 19.42
N ARG A 49 -0.64 2.07 20.73
CA ARG A 49 -1.20 2.98 21.75
C ARG A 49 -0.47 4.33 21.87
N VAL A 50 0.80 4.39 21.48
CA VAL A 50 1.62 5.60 21.65
C VAL A 50 1.39 6.56 20.48
N ASP A 51 1.01 7.79 20.81
CA ASP A 51 0.83 8.90 19.84
C ASP A 51 -0.21 8.67 18.71
N THR A 52 -0.97 7.57 18.77
CA THR A 52 -2.05 7.25 17.82
C THR A 52 -3.38 7.13 18.55
N ALA A 53 -4.43 7.77 18.01
CA ALA A 53 -5.80 7.56 18.46
C ALA A 53 -6.56 6.66 17.48
N PHE A 54 -7.24 5.67 18.03
CA PHE A 54 -8.14 4.81 17.28
C PHE A 54 -9.56 5.19 17.62
N VAL A 55 -10.32 5.57 16.60
CA VAL A 55 -11.69 6.03 16.73
C VAL A 55 -12.60 5.28 15.78
N LYS A 56 -13.86 5.14 16.18
CA LYS A 56 -14.91 4.60 15.32
C LYS A 56 -16.03 5.63 15.19
N VAL A 57 -16.58 5.74 13.99
CA VAL A 57 -17.65 6.67 13.62
C VAL A 57 -18.79 5.86 13.05
N ASP A 58 -19.95 5.97 13.70
CA ASP A 58 -21.19 5.37 13.20
C ASP A 58 -21.76 6.25 12.09
N VAL A 59 -21.78 5.73 10.87
CA VAL A 59 -22.24 6.47 9.68
C VAL A 59 -23.74 6.81 9.74
N ASP A 60 -24.54 6.06 10.53
CA ASP A 60 -25.97 6.35 10.69
C ASP A 60 -26.21 7.50 11.67
N LYS A 61 -25.34 7.64 12.69
CA LYS A 61 -25.41 8.74 13.67
C LYS A 61 -24.77 10.04 13.16
N LEU A 62 -23.67 9.93 12.42
CA LEU A 62 -22.85 11.06 11.94
C LEU A 62 -22.77 11.08 10.40
N LYS A 63 -23.94 11.23 9.77
CA LYS A 63 -24.08 11.22 8.31
C LYS A 63 -23.32 12.35 7.63
N ASP A 64 -23.28 13.51 8.25
CA ASP A 64 -22.55 14.69 7.80
C ASP A 64 -21.04 14.45 7.72
N VAL A 65 -20.48 13.80 8.75
CA VAL A 65 -19.06 13.42 8.79
C VAL A 65 -18.77 12.36 7.73
N ALA A 66 -19.61 11.31 7.64
CA ALA A 66 -19.47 10.26 6.64
C ALA A 66 -19.50 10.81 5.19
N GLN A 67 -20.39 11.77 4.91
CA GLN A 67 -20.48 12.44 3.61
C GLN A 67 -19.25 13.32 3.34
N THR A 68 -18.80 14.10 4.33
CA THR A 68 -17.61 14.96 4.21
C THR A 68 -16.36 14.13 3.88
N HIS A 69 -16.23 12.94 4.46
CA HIS A 69 -15.14 12.01 4.19
C HIS A 69 -15.40 11.08 2.98
N ASN A 70 -16.49 11.28 2.23
CA ASN A 70 -16.87 10.50 1.03
C ASN A 70 -16.86 8.98 1.29
N VAL A 71 -17.45 8.55 2.41
CA VAL A 71 -17.61 7.13 2.76
C VAL A 71 -18.70 6.52 1.89
N ARG A 72 -18.33 5.54 1.05
CA ARG A 72 -19.24 4.89 0.09
C ARG A 72 -19.49 3.41 0.37
N ALA A 73 -18.64 2.80 1.20
CA ALA A 73 -18.71 1.40 1.57
C ALA A 73 -18.24 1.26 3.02
N MET A 74 -18.76 0.26 3.73
CA MET A 74 -18.38 -0.02 5.11
C MET A 74 -17.83 -1.46 5.22
N PRO A 75 -16.78 -1.68 6.04
CA PRO A 75 -16.03 -0.66 6.78
C PRO A 75 -15.14 0.17 5.83
N THR A 76 -14.92 1.45 6.16
CA THR A 76 -13.87 2.26 5.53
C THR A 76 -12.97 2.80 6.63
N PHE A 77 -11.67 2.56 6.50
CA PHE A 77 -10.67 3.09 7.40
C PHE A 77 -9.97 4.28 6.76
N VAL A 78 -9.86 5.37 7.51
CA VAL A 78 -9.13 6.57 7.08
C VAL A 78 -8.08 6.91 8.12
N ILE A 79 -6.85 7.10 7.66
CA ILE A 79 -5.70 7.37 8.49
C ILE A 79 -5.30 8.82 8.29
N PHE A 80 -5.31 9.57 9.38
CA PHE A 80 -4.86 10.95 9.44
C PHE A 80 -3.53 11.04 10.20
N LYS A 81 -2.61 11.85 9.69
CA LYS A 81 -1.35 12.18 10.35
C LYS A 81 -1.13 13.69 10.25
N GLY A 82 -0.98 14.35 11.40
CA GLY A 82 -0.80 15.81 11.45
C GLY A 82 -1.93 16.59 10.79
N GLY A 83 -3.17 16.08 10.83
CA GLY A 83 -4.35 16.70 10.22
C GLY A 83 -4.55 16.43 8.72
N SER A 84 -3.65 15.68 8.07
CA SER A 84 -3.79 15.30 6.65
C SER A 84 -4.13 13.81 6.51
N GLU A 85 -5.00 13.47 5.56
CA GLU A 85 -5.29 12.09 5.18
C GLU A 85 -4.06 11.49 4.48
N VAL A 86 -3.46 10.45 5.08
CA VAL A 86 -2.27 9.76 4.54
C VAL A 86 -2.59 8.40 3.94
N GLY A 87 -3.76 7.84 4.26
CA GLY A 87 -4.17 6.54 3.76
C GLY A 87 -5.65 6.29 3.95
N ARG A 88 -6.22 5.53 3.01
CA ARG A 88 -7.61 5.10 3.00
C ARG A 88 -7.69 3.64 2.59
N ILE A 89 -8.46 2.86 3.34
CA ILE A 89 -8.70 1.45 3.07
C ILE A 89 -10.21 1.24 3.05
N GLN A 90 -10.73 0.76 1.93
CA GLN A 90 -12.14 0.43 1.78
C GLN A 90 -12.31 -1.09 1.88
N GLY A 91 -13.26 -1.54 2.70
CA GLY A 91 -13.53 -2.94 2.94
C GLY A 91 -12.77 -3.51 4.15
N ALA A 92 -13.11 -4.76 4.49
CA ALA A 92 -12.58 -5.46 5.66
C ALA A 92 -11.18 -6.07 5.42
N ASP A 93 -10.23 -5.26 4.92
CA ASP A 93 -8.86 -5.68 4.61
C ASP A 93 -7.90 -5.39 5.79
N ILE A 94 -7.81 -6.32 6.74
CA ILE A 94 -6.95 -6.21 7.94
C ILE A 94 -5.47 -6.06 7.57
N ALA A 95 -4.99 -6.84 6.60
CA ALA A 95 -3.57 -6.86 6.24
C ALA A 95 -3.10 -5.48 5.74
N LYS A 96 -3.89 -4.86 4.84
CA LYS A 96 -3.61 -3.51 4.33
C LYS A 96 -3.70 -2.46 5.42
N LEU A 97 -4.67 -2.60 6.34
CA LEU A 97 -4.84 -1.68 7.46
C LEU A 97 -3.60 -1.68 8.35
N ARG A 98 -3.11 -2.87 8.75
CA ARG A 98 -1.92 -3.01 9.59
C ARG A 98 -0.67 -2.49 8.90
N GLU A 99 -0.51 -2.78 7.62
CA GLU A 99 0.61 -2.29 6.82
C GLU A 99 0.61 -0.75 6.73
N SER A 100 -0.55 -0.15 6.45
CA SER A 100 -0.67 1.31 6.34
C SER A 100 -0.45 2.01 7.68
N ILE A 101 -0.95 1.45 8.78
CA ILE A 101 -0.66 1.94 10.12
C ILE A 101 0.84 1.84 10.41
N GLY A 102 1.46 0.69 10.15
CA GLY A 102 2.90 0.49 10.36
C GLY A 102 3.79 1.46 9.58
N LYS A 103 3.41 1.80 8.33
CA LYS A 103 4.13 2.77 7.50
C LYS A 103 4.07 4.19 8.05
N HIS A 104 2.97 4.57 8.70
CA HIS A 104 2.74 5.93 9.15
C HIS A 104 2.88 6.13 10.65
N ALA A 105 2.91 5.05 11.42
CA ALA A 105 3.04 5.05 12.87
C ALA A 105 4.32 5.78 13.32
N PRO A 106 4.26 6.54 14.41
CA PRO A 106 5.45 7.10 15.03
C PRO A 106 6.34 5.95 15.51
N ALA A 107 7.65 6.02 15.20
CA ALA A 107 8.62 5.00 15.58
C ALA A 107 8.57 4.76 17.09
N GLN A 108 8.28 3.51 17.50
CA GLN A 108 8.35 3.08 18.88
C GLN A 108 9.83 3.14 19.31
N THR A 109 10.22 4.21 19.99
CA THR A 109 11.54 4.30 20.62
C THR A 109 11.49 3.42 21.85
N PHE A 110 12.01 2.20 21.74
CA PHE A 110 12.15 1.29 22.88
C PHE A 110 13.13 1.90 23.88
N SER A 111 12.61 2.42 24.99
CA SER A 111 13.39 2.97 26.10
C SER A 111 13.13 2.12 27.35
N GLY A 112 13.88 1.04 27.49
CA GLY A 112 13.83 0.13 28.64
C GLY A 112 15.23 -0.24 29.08
N GLN A 113 15.59 0.12 30.31
CA GLN A 113 16.93 -0.03 30.90
C GLN A 113 17.25 -1.51 31.16
N GLY A 114 18.29 -2.04 30.52
CA GLY A 114 18.70 -3.43 30.62
C GLY A 114 19.51 -3.75 31.89
N HIS A 115 19.44 -5.01 32.33
CA HIS A 115 20.46 -5.64 33.16
C HIS A 115 21.07 -6.79 32.36
N SER A 116 22.37 -6.70 32.09
CA SER A 116 23.18 -7.66 31.34
C SER A 116 24.11 -8.40 32.32
N LEU A 117 24.21 -9.73 32.17
CA LEU A 117 25.30 -10.49 32.77
C LEU A 117 25.89 -11.43 31.71
N GLY A 118 27.16 -11.19 31.37
CA GLY A 118 28.09 -12.16 30.78
C GLY A 118 28.60 -11.83 29.36
N GLY A 119 29.68 -11.05 29.25
CA GLY A 119 30.50 -10.90 28.03
C GLY A 119 31.57 -12.00 27.89
N PRO A 120 32.70 -11.80 27.17
CA PRO A 120 33.04 -10.74 26.20
C PRO A 120 33.41 -11.31 24.81
N ALA A 121 33.03 -10.61 23.74
CA ALA A 121 33.66 -10.79 22.44
C ALA A 121 33.83 -9.43 21.77
N THR A 122 35.10 -9.10 21.61
CA THR A 122 35.73 -7.98 20.92
C THR A 122 34.87 -7.32 19.84
N ALA A 123 34.70 -6.01 19.99
CA ALA A 123 34.00 -5.13 19.08
C ALA A 123 34.59 -5.12 17.66
N PRO A 124 33.76 -5.27 16.61
CA PRO A 124 33.80 -4.44 15.44
C PRO A 124 32.95 -3.17 15.67
N PRO A 125 33.21 -2.06 14.96
CA PRO A 125 32.36 -0.87 15.01
C PRO A 125 30.91 -1.23 14.63
N PRO A 126 29.88 -0.56 15.20
CA PRO A 126 28.51 -0.78 14.77
C PRO A 126 28.39 -0.20 13.36
N ALA A 127 28.45 -1.07 12.36
CA ALA A 127 28.05 -0.71 11.01
C ALA A 127 26.61 -0.20 11.09
N SER A 128 26.48 1.08 10.80
CA SER A 128 25.25 1.71 10.37
C SER A 128 24.49 0.76 9.44
N SER A 129 23.26 0.39 9.79
CA SER A 129 22.30 -0.07 8.80
C SER A 129 21.37 1.09 8.44
N ALA A 130 21.97 2.25 8.20
CA ALA A 130 21.45 3.15 7.19
C ALA A 130 21.84 2.57 5.82
N ALA A 131 20.83 2.38 4.98
CA ALA A 131 20.90 2.14 3.54
C ALA A 131 21.55 0.82 3.06
N VAL A 132 20.69 -0.10 2.62
CA VAL A 132 20.67 -0.40 1.18
C VAL A 132 19.31 0.07 0.65
N SER A 133 19.23 1.32 0.20
CA SER A 133 19.05 1.56 -1.23
C SER A 133 19.93 0.63 -2.08
N GLY A 134 19.31 -0.02 -3.06
CA GLY A 134 19.95 -0.98 -3.96
C GLY A 134 19.00 -2.15 -4.24
N ASP A 135 17.86 -1.90 -4.88
CA ASP A 135 17.73 -1.90 -6.34
C ASP A 135 17.92 -3.31 -6.95
N ALA A 136 16.79 -3.97 -7.25
CA ALA A 136 16.63 -5.02 -8.26
C ALA A 136 15.16 -5.50 -8.20
N ALA A 137 14.21 -5.01 -9.00
CA ALA A 137 14.33 -4.56 -10.37
C ALA A 137 13.73 -3.17 -10.58
N GLN A 138 14.54 -2.14 -10.30
CA GLN A 138 14.69 -1.04 -11.25
C GLN A 138 15.75 -1.46 -12.30
N ALA A 139 15.70 -2.70 -12.79
CA ALA A 139 16.62 -3.15 -13.81
C ALA A 139 16.11 -2.63 -15.16
N LEU A 140 16.73 -1.53 -15.60
CA LEU A 140 16.44 -0.82 -16.83
C LEU A 140 15.01 -0.29 -16.94
N ALA A 141 14.73 0.79 -16.21
CA ALA A 141 13.96 1.83 -16.88
C ALA A 141 14.81 2.30 -18.08
N PRO A 142 14.43 2.07 -19.35
CA PRO A 142 15.00 2.85 -20.44
C PRO A 142 14.81 4.33 -20.11
N PRO A 143 15.64 5.24 -20.64
CA PRO A 143 15.56 6.66 -20.31
C PRO A 143 14.15 7.18 -20.61
N VAL A 144 13.31 7.25 -19.57
CA VAL A 144 11.97 7.80 -19.68
C VAL A 144 12.16 9.30 -19.63
N ASP A 145 12.19 9.89 -20.82
CA ASP A 145 12.17 11.32 -21.01
C ASP A 145 10.94 11.90 -20.29
N GLU A 146 11.18 12.64 -19.20
CA GLU A 146 10.16 13.23 -18.31
C GLU A 146 9.22 14.23 -19.01
N SER A 147 9.42 14.49 -20.31
CA SER A 147 8.63 15.38 -21.14
C SER A 147 7.34 14.76 -21.70
N GLN A 148 7.12 13.45 -21.53
CA GLN A 148 6.03 12.73 -22.21
C GLN A 148 5.11 11.94 -21.24
N PRO A 149 3.82 11.77 -21.59
CA PRO A 149 2.87 11.05 -20.75
C PRO A 149 3.29 9.57 -20.66
N SER A 150 3.42 9.10 -19.42
CA SER A 150 3.92 7.77 -19.09
C SER A 150 2.89 7.00 -18.30
N GLY A 151 2.71 5.73 -18.67
CA GLY A 151 1.84 4.77 -18.01
C GLY A 151 2.65 3.82 -17.14
N GLU A 152 2.12 3.49 -15.97
CA GLU A 152 2.70 2.48 -15.09
C GLU A 152 2.07 1.12 -15.40
N VAL A 153 2.89 0.11 -15.71
CA VAL A 153 2.45 -1.25 -16.00
C VAL A 153 2.99 -2.16 -14.91
N MET A 154 2.10 -2.94 -14.26
CA MET A 154 2.51 -3.90 -13.24
C MET A 154 2.65 -5.27 -13.87
N ILE A 155 3.79 -5.92 -13.72
CA ILE A 155 4.08 -7.20 -14.35
C ILE A 155 4.41 -8.23 -13.28
N ARG A 156 3.59 -9.28 -13.21
CA ARG A 156 3.83 -10.44 -12.35
C ARG A 156 4.77 -11.42 -13.06
N MET A 157 5.99 -11.56 -12.55
CA MET A 157 7.04 -12.44 -13.03
C MET A 157 6.76 -13.92 -12.70
N LEU A 158 7.53 -14.83 -13.28
CA LEU A 158 7.41 -16.29 -13.07
C LEU A 158 7.74 -16.69 -11.62
N ASP A 159 8.64 -15.98 -10.96
CA ASP A 159 8.98 -16.15 -9.54
C ASP A 159 7.87 -15.68 -8.57
N GLY A 160 6.70 -15.27 -9.09
CA GLY A 160 5.61 -14.71 -8.30
C GLY A 160 5.84 -13.26 -7.85
N LYS A 161 7.05 -12.71 -8.08
CA LYS A 161 7.38 -11.30 -7.84
C LYS A 161 6.60 -10.39 -8.78
N GLN A 162 6.13 -9.26 -8.27
CA GLN A 162 5.50 -8.22 -9.09
C GLN A 162 6.48 -7.07 -9.27
N VAL A 163 6.71 -6.68 -10.51
CA VAL A 163 7.59 -5.56 -10.88
C VAL A 163 6.74 -4.48 -11.51
N LYS A 164 6.87 -3.23 -11.04
CA LYS A 164 6.19 -2.07 -11.60
C LYS A 164 7.13 -1.38 -12.57
N LEU A 165 6.76 -1.32 -13.84
CA LEU A 165 7.56 -0.69 -14.89
C LEU A 165 6.82 0.53 -15.43
N LYS A 166 7.55 1.62 -15.60
CA LYS A 166 7.02 2.86 -16.17
C LYS A 166 7.45 2.92 -17.62
N PHE A 167 6.48 3.04 -18.52
CA PHE A 167 6.72 3.14 -19.95
C PHE A 167 6.00 4.37 -20.51
N ASN A 168 6.52 4.93 -21.58
CA ASN A 168 5.81 5.99 -22.28
C ASN A 168 4.61 5.43 -23.05
N LEU A 169 3.55 6.21 -23.21
CA LEU A 169 2.32 5.76 -23.87
C LEU A 169 2.52 5.34 -25.35
N HIS A 170 3.53 5.91 -26.02
CA HIS A 170 3.92 5.56 -27.40
C HIS A 170 4.94 4.41 -27.47
N CYS A 171 5.37 3.85 -26.34
CA CYS A 171 6.21 2.66 -26.33
C CYS A 171 5.41 1.46 -26.87
N THR A 172 6.05 0.60 -27.67
CA THR A 172 5.39 -0.58 -28.27
C THR A 172 5.42 -1.79 -27.34
N VAL A 173 4.48 -2.72 -27.53
CA VAL A 173 4.45 -3.99 -26.79
C VAL A 173 5.74 -4.78 -26.97
N GLN A 174 6.40 -4.70 -28.14
CA GLN A 174 7.71 -5.30 -28.37
C GLN A 174 8.80 -4.75 -27.43
N GLN A 175 8.90 -3.42 -27.30
CA GLN A 175 9.88 -2.79 -26.40
C GLN A 175 9.62 -3.13 -24.94
N MET A 176 8.35 -3.23 -24.55
CA MET A 176 7.95 -3.70 -23.23
C MET A 176 8.39 -5.15 -22.99
N GLN A 177 8.14 -6.07 -23.94
CA GLN A 177 8.55 -7.47 -23.82
C GLN A 177 10.08 -7.63 -23.74
N GLU A 178 10.85 -6.89 -24.55
CA GLU A 178 12.31 -6.90 -24.49
C GLU A 178 12.84 -6.38 -23.15
N THR A 179 12.21 -5.34 -22.59
CA THR A 179 12.56 -4.81 -21.26
C THR A 179 12.28 -5.84 -20.17
N VAL A 180 11.12 -6.49 -20.23
CA VAL A 180 10.76 -7.56 -19.28
C VAL A 180 11.69 -8.77 -19.40
N ALA A 181 12.05 -9.16 -20.62
CA ALA A 181 12.99 -10.25 -20.89
C ALA A 181 14.35 -10.00 -20.24
N LYS A 182 14.86 -8.77 -20.36
CA LYS A 182 16.11 -8.33 -19.71
C LYS A 182 16.03 -8.40 -18.19
N ILE A 183 14.89 -8.00 -17.60
CA ILE A 183 14.69 -8.04 -16.14
C ILE A 183 14.55 -9.47 -15.62
N ALA A 184 13.78 -10.29 -16.32
CA ALA A 184 13.54 -11.67 -15.95
C ALA A 184 14.73 -12.59 -16.25
N ALA A 185 15.71 -12.14 -17.04
CA ALA A 185 16.78 -12.96 -17.60
C ALA A 185 16.24 -14.21 -18.36
N VAL A 186 15.12 -14.04 -19.07
CA VAL A 186 14.44 -15.09 -19.85
C VAL A 186 14.27 -14.62 -21.29
N ASP A 187 14.47 -15.53 -22.26
CA ASP A 187 14.28 -15.21 -23.68
C ASP A 187 12.84 -14.72 -23.98
N PRO A 188 12.66 -13.64 -24.76
CA PRO A 188 11.35 -13.07 -25.10
C PRO A 188 10.42 -14.06 -25.81
N SER A 189 10.96 -15.08 -26.48
CA SER A 189 10.19 -16.12 -27.15
C SER A 189 9.64 -17.22 -26.22
N LYS A 190 10.16 -17.32 -24.99
CA LYS A 190 9.80 -18.38 -24.02
C LYS A 190 8.68 -17.98 -23.07
N PHE A 191 8.30 -16.70 -23.06
CA PHE A 191 7.20 -16.20 -22.23
C PHE A 191 6.21 -15.39 -23.04
N ARG A 192 5.01 -15.21 -22.49
CA ARG A 192 3.97 -14.33 -22.98
C ARG A 192 3.39 -13.51 -21.82
N LEU A 193 3.10 -12.26 -22.10
CA LEU A 193 2.42 -11.37 -21.17
C LEU A 193 0.91 -11.49 -21.40
N MET A 194 0.14 -11.59 -20.32
CA MET A 194 -1.32 -11.68 -20.37
C MET A 194 -1.93 -10.44 -19.72
N ASN A 195 -2.88 -9.79 -20.41
CA ASN A 195 -3.62 -8.62 -19.93
C ASN A 195 -5.08 -8.98 -19.59
N GLY A 196 -5.62 -8.33 -18.55
CA GLY A 196 -7.04 -8.33 -18.22
C GLY A 196 -7.59 -9.62 -17.59
N PHE A 197 -8.90 -9.59 -17.32
CA PHE A 197 -9.72 -10.73 -16.90
C PHE A 197 -10.90 -10.86 -17.87
N PRO A 198 -11.07 -11.97 -18.61
CA PRO A 198 -10.22 -13.16 -18.68
C PRO A 198 -8.84 -12.88 -19.30
N PRO A 199 -7.78 -13.60 -18.88
CA PRO A 199 -6.41 -13.31 -19.32
C PRO A 199 -6.27 -13.52 -20.83
N LYS A 200 -6.06 -12.43 -21.57
CA LYS A 200 -5.81 -12.46 -23.02
C LYS A 200 -4.31 -12.29 -23.28
N PRO A 201 -3.69 -13.12 -24.13
CA PRO A 201 -2.29 -12.97 -24.49
C PRO A 201 -2.09 -11.66 -25.28
N LEU A 202 -0.99 -10.96 -25.01
CA LEU A 202 -0.56 -9.81 -25.80
C LEU A 202 0.11 -10.29 -27.09
N GLU A 203 -0.69 -10.52 -28.14
CA GLU A 203 -0.23 -11.02 -29.44
C GLU A 203 0.16 -9.89 -30.42
N GLU A 204 -0.31 -8.66 -30.19
CA GLU A 204 -0.06 -7.52 -31.07
C GLU A 204 1.22 -6.76 -30.68
N MET A 205 2.37 -7.24 -31.19
CA MET A 205 3.69 -6.69 -30.85
C MET A 205 3.89 -5.22 -31.29
N GLY A 206 3.17 -4.78 -32.32
CA GLY A 206 3.20 -3.41 -32.86
C GLY A 206 2.23 -2.43 -32.20
N ALA A 207 1.37 -2.88 -31.29
CA ALA A 207 0.44 -2.01 -30.58
C ALA A 207 1.19 -1.12 -29.56
N THR A 208 0.74 0.12 -29.39
CA THR A 208 1.24 0.99 -28.32
C THR A 208 0.61 0.62 -26.98
N ILE A 209 1.26 0.98 -25.87
CA ILE A 209 0.78 0.69 -24.51
C ILE A 209 -0.61 1.27 -24.24
N GLU A 210 -0.93 2.41 -24.85
CA GLU A 210 -2.27 3.01 -24.81
C GLU A 210 -3.29 2.19 -25.59
N ALA A 211 -2.97 1.80 -26.85
CA ALA A 211 -3.87 1.02 -27.69
C ALA A 211 -4.20 -0.36 -27.10
N CYS A 212 -3.24 -0.95 -26.39
CA CYS A 212 -3.40 -2.25 -25.74
C CYS A 212 -4.08 -2.17 -24.36
N GLY A 213 -4.38 -0.95 -23.86
CA GLY A 213 -4.95 -0.75 -22.53
C GLY A 213 -4.05 -1.27 -21.41
N CYS A 214 -2.72 -1.24 -21.62
CA CYS A 214 -1.75 -1.75 -20.67
C CYS A 214 -1.37 -0.71 -19.60
N ALA A 215 -1.61 0.58 -19.87
CA ALA A 215 -1.36 1.65 -18.90
C ALA A 215 -2.25 1.50 -17.65
N GLY A 216 -1.64 1.29 -16.49
CA GLY A 216 -2.34 1.04 -15.23
C GLY A 216 -2.84 -0.40 -15.05
N ALA A 217 -2.61 -1.28 -16.03
CA ALA A 217 -3.05 -2.66 -15.98
C ALA A 217 -2.01 -3.58 -15.32
N ALA A 218 -2.51 -4.68 -14.75
CA ALA A 218 -1.68 -5.75 -14.21
C ALA A 218 -1.53 -6.86 -15.26
N LEU A 219 -0.33 -7.00 -15.80
CA LEU A 219 0.07 -8.07 -16.70
C LEU A 219 0.61 -9.25 -15.91
N THR A 220 0.31 -10.47 -16.38
CA THR A 220 0.90 -11.69 -15.83
C THR A 220 1.81 -12.34 -16.86
N MET A 221 3.07 -12.57 -16.49
CA MET A 221 4.00 -13.35 -17.30
C MET A 221 3.68 -14.85 -17.14
N ARG A 222 3.47 -15.53 -18.26
CA ARG A 222 3.36 -16.99 -18.30
C ARG A 222 4.34 -17.55 -19.31
N MET A 223 4.85 -18.74 -19.05
CA MET A 223 5.62 -19.47 -20.06
C MET A 223 4.71 -19.84 -21.23
N LYS A 224 5.28 -19.85 -22.43
CA LYS A 224 4.58 -20.28 -23.64
C LYS A 224 4.45 -21.79 -23.68
#